data_AF-A0A916M2R7-F1
#
_entry.id   AF-A0A916M2R7-F1
#
_cell.length_a   1.000
_cell.length_b   1.000
_cell.length_c   1.000
_cell.angle_alpha   90.00
_cell.angle_beta   90.00
_cell.angle_gamma   90.00
#
_symmetry.space_group_name_H-M   'P 1'
#
loop_
_entity.id
_entity.type
_entity.pdbx_description
1 polymer ?
#
loop_
_entity_poly.entity_id
_entity_poly.type
_entity_poly.pdbx_seq_one_letter_code
_entity_poly.pdbx_strand_id
1 'polypeptide(L)'
;MIATLSESTFSIPAPPLDWNVVLNDPRALAGLLRKRKLLGYGAFGVVYEVAGAAIKIGCVDENEPIIQQWVYETHSLALPVWAYKLEAILPRVVTREVCPRHGYPSELWTPTSVNCHCGEALATLVMPIAETPDMLMLIDDGEPIFQTVYNAVYNKFDVSLDLHSRNMISLQGRLLVCDFGDVNSKLVELW
;
A
#
# COMPACT_ATOMS: atom_id res chain seq x y z
N MET A 1 -16.00 -4.90 -34.85
CA MET A 1 -16.85 -4.40 -33.75
C MET A 1 -15.93 -4.13 -32.59
N ILE A 2 -15.70 -2.85 -32.28
CA ILE A 2 -14.90 -2.45 -31.12
C ILE A 2 -15.83 -2.58 -29.92
N ALA A 3 -15.53 -3.50 -29.02
CA ALA A 3 -16.24 -3.61 -27.75
C ALA A 3 -15.94 -2.33 -26.96
N THR A 4 -16.93 -1.44 -26.86
CA THR A 4 -16.93 -0.34 -25.91
C THR A 4 -16.90 -0.96 -24.53
N LEU A 5 -15.72 -0.94 -23.89
CA LEU A 5 -15.60 -1.22 -22.47
C LEU A 5 -16.50 -0.20 -21.76
N SER A 6 -17.60 -0.71 -21.19
CA SER A 6 -18.47 0.03 -20.30
C SER A 6 -17.60 0.73 -19.26
N GLU A 7 -17.58 2.07 -19.27
CA GLU A 7 -17.02 2.86 -18.19
C GLU A 7 -17.78 2.51 -16.91
N SER A 8 -17.21 1.59 -16.13
CA SER A 8 -17.57 1.38 -14.75
C SER A 8 -17.32 2.71 -14.04
N THR A 9 -18.39 3.49 -13.84
CA THR A 9 -18.39 4.68 -13.00
C THR A 9 -18.32 4.25 -11.55
N PHE A 10 -17.16 3.70 -11.18
CA PHE A 10 -16.85 3.36 -9.81
C PHE A 10 -16.83 4.66 -9.00
N SER A 11 -17.90 4.89 -8.24
CA SER A 11 -17.98 6.03 -7.34
C SER A 11 -17.08 5.76 -6.15
N ILE A 12 -16.11 6.63 -5.92
CA ILE A 12 -15.23 6.51 -4.76
C ILE A 12 -16.01 6.98 -3.55
N PRO A 13 -16.17 6.14 -2.51
CA PRO A 13 -16.87 6.58 -1.32
C PRO A 13 -16.10 7.74 -0.67
N ALA A 14 -16.83 8.65 -0.03
CA ALA A 14 -16.19 9.59 0.88
C ALA A 14 -15.56 8.82 2.06
N PRO A 15 -14.43 9.29 2.62
CA PRO A 15 -13.86 8.65 3.79
C PRO A 15 -14.86 8.67 4.95
N PRO A 16 -15.07 7.54 5.65
CA PRO A 16 -16.03 7.46 6.75
C PRO A 16 -15.57 8.20 8.00
N LEU A 17 -14.30 8.62 8.05
CA LEU A 17 -13.63 9.31 9.14
C LEU A 17 -12.72 10.41 8.57
N ASP A 18 -12.43 11.44 9.37
CA ASP A 18 -11.33 12.36 9.06
C ASP A 18 -9.99 11.68 9.40
N TRP A 19 -9.42 11.02 8.39
CA TRP A 19 -8.19 10.25 8.57
C TRP A 19 -6.97 11.11 8.88
N ASN A 20 -6.94 12.39 8.48
CA ASN A 20 -5.84 13.28 8.86
C ASN A 20 -5.85 13.55 10.37
N VAL A 21 -7.02 13.73 10.97
CA VAL A 21 -7.15 13.85 12.44
C VAL A 21 -6.76 12.53 13.11
N VAL A 22 -7.26 11.40 12.60
CA VAL A 22 -6.97 10.07 13.18
C VAL A 22 -5.48 9.73 13.18
N LEU A 23 -4.76 9.96 12.06
CA LEU A 23 -3.32 9.70 11.98
C LEU A 23 -2.50 10.60 12.91
N ASN A 24 -3.06 11.73 13.35
CA ASN A 24 -2.43 12.66 14.29
C ASN A 24 -2.80 12.41 15.75
N ASP A 25 -3.73 11.49 16.04
CA ASP A 25 -4.06 11.03 17.40
C ASP A 25 -3.66 9.56 17.58
N PRO A 26 -2.51 9.28 18.23
CA PRO A 26 -2.05 7.92 18.47
C PRO A 26 -3.05 7.06 19.25
N ARG A 27 -3.89 7.65 20.12
CA ARG A 27 -4.89 6.90 20.90
C ARG A 27 -6.07 6.51 20.01
N ALA A 28 -6.55 7.43 19.17
CA ALA A 28 -7.61 7.15 18.21
C ALA A 28 -7.18 6.06 17.22
N LEU A 29 -6.01 6.24 16.59
CA LEU A 29 -5.45 5.27 15.66
C LEU A 29 -5.24 3.89 16.30
N ALA A 30 -4.69 3.84 17.53
CA ALA A 30 -4.55 2.60 18.28
C ALA A 30 -5.89 1.92 18.58
N GLY A 31 -6.92 2.69 18.91
CA GLY A 31 -8.27 2.18 19.17
C GLY A 31 -8.87 1.48 17.95
N LEU A 32 -8.70 2.08 16.76
CA LEU A 32 -9.17 1.53 15.50
C LEU A 32 -8.37 0.28 15.09
N LEU A 33 -7.04 0.32 15.19
CA LEU A 33 -6.16 -0.78 14.80
C LEU A 33 -6.37 -2.06 15.62
N ARG A 34 -6.97 -1.99 16.81
CA ARG A 34 -7.33 -3.19 17.60
C ARG A 34 -8.35 -4.09 16.90
N LYS A 35 -9.17 -3.53 16.02
CA LYS A 35 -10.21 -4.25 15.25
C LYS A 35 -9.83 -4.43 13.77
N ARG A 36 -8.55 -4.24 13.44
CA ARG A 36 -8.06 -4.36 12.07
C ARG A 36 -8.24 -5.79 11.55
N LYS A 37 -8.47 -5.91 10.25
CA LYS A 37 -8.43 -7.18 9.52
C LYS A 37 -7.30 -7.13 8.51
N LEU A 38 -6.49 -8.19 8.41
CA LEU A 38 -5.43 -8.27 7.41
C LEU A 38 -6.06 -8.39 6.01
N LEU A 39 -5.68 -7.49 5.09
CA LEU A 39 -6.07 -7.58 3.68
C LEU A 39 -4.95 -8.21 2.84
N GLY A 40 -3.70 -7.89 3.15
CA GLY A 40 -2.54 -8.41 2.43
C GLY A 40 -1.23 -7.85 2.99
N TYR A 41 -0.13 -8.27 2.39
CA TYR A 41 1.21 -7.82 2.76
C TYR A 41 2.09 -7.78 1.51
N GLY A 42 3.04 -6.86 1.51
CA GLY A 42 4.18 -6.87 0.59
C GLY A 42 5.49 -7.04 1.35
N ALA A 43 6.62 -6.85 0.66
CA ALA A 43 7.93 -7.07 1.25
C ALA A 43 8.14 -6.15 2.48
N PHE A 44 7.86 -4.86 2.34
CA PHE A 44 8.15 -3.89 3.41
C PHE A 44 6.92 -3.24 4.04
N GLY A 45 5.72 -3.77 3.80
CA GLY A 45 4.50 -3.22 4.38
C GLY A 45 3.34 -4.21 4.46
N VAL A 46 2.37 -3.88 5.31
CA VAL A 46 1.15 -4.65 5.52
C VAL A 46 -0.05 -3.76 5.25
N VAL A 47 -1.08 -4.32 4.61
CA VAL A 47 -2.34 -3.61 4.38
C VAL A 47 -3.44 -4.20 5.24
N TYR A 48 -4.09 -3.33 5.99
CA TYR A 48 -5.19 -3.67 6.87
C TYR A 48 -6.49 -3.00 6.43
N GLU A 49 -7.61 -3.67 6.65
CA GLU A 49 -8.93 -3.05 6.70
C GLU A 49 -9.15 -2.49 8.11
N VAL A 50 -9.45 -1.19 8.18
CA VAL A 50 -9.70 -0.48 9.43
C VAL A 50 -10.83 0.52 9.20
N ALA A 51 -11.96 0.33 9.88
CA ALA A 51 -13.11 1.23 9.81
C ALA A 51 -13.56 1.57 8.37
N GLY A 52 -13.57 0.58 7.47
CA GLY A 52 -13.96 0.77 6.06
C GLY A 52 -12.90 1.47 5.19
N ALA A 53 -11.65 1.55 5.64
CA ALA A 53 -10.51 2.02 4.84
C ALA A 53 -9.45 0.92 4.72
N ALA A 54 -8.70 0.95 3.62
CA ALA A 54 -7.46 0.20 3.47
C ALA A 54 -6.30 1.05 3.98
N ILE A 55 -5.52 0.52 4.94
CA ILE A 55 -4.37 1.19 5.54
C ILE A 55 -3.10 0.39 5.27
N LYS A 56 -2.21 0.92 4.44
CA LYS A 56 -0.83 0.41 4.29
C LYS A 56 0.02 0.96 5.43
N ILE A 57 0.73 0.08 6.12
CA ILE A 57 1.66 0.41 7.21
C ILE A 57 3.00 -0.26 6.92
N GLY A 58 4.11 0.48 6.99
CA GLY A 58 5.46 -0.07 6.80
C GLY A 58 6.45 0.96 6.30
N CYS A 59 7.42 0.51 5.50
CA CYS A 59 8.26 1.40 4.70
C CYS A 59 7.39 1.96 3.56
N VAL A 60 7.03 3.24 3.69
CA VAL A 60 6.31 4.01 2.66
C VAL A 60 7.12 5.29 2.47
N ASP A 61 7.75 5.44 1.32
CA ASP A 61 8.50 6.66 0.96
C ASP A 61 7.57 7.90 0.95
N GLU A 62 8.15 9.08 1.14
CA GLU A 62 7.41 10.35 1.13
C GLU A 62 6.78 10.67 -0.24
N ASN A 63 7.33 10.12 -1.32
CA ASN A 63 6.83 10.31 -2.67
C ASN A 63 5.72 9.31 -3.06
N GLU A 64 5.60 8.18 -2.38
CA GLU A 64 4.58 7.17 -2.69
C GLU A 64 3.14 7.73 -2.72
N PRO A 65 2.66 8.50 -1.72
CA PRO A 65 1.32 9.07 -1.76
C PRO A 65 1.12 10.00 -2.95
N ILE A 66 2.15 10.76 -3.35
CA ILE A 66 2.09 11.71 -4.46
C ILE A 66 1.96 10.95 -5.77
N ILE A 67 2.81 9.96 -5.98
CA ILE A 67 2.82 9.19 -7.22
C ILE A 67 1.53 8.37 -7.33
N GLN A 68 1.09 7.74 -6.23
CA GLN A 68 -0.16 6.99 -6.21
C GLN A 68 -1.37 7.88 -6.54
N GLN A 69 -1.44 9.07 -5.95
CA GLN A 69 -2.49 10.04 -6.26
C GLN A 69 -2.46 10.45 -7.74
N TRP A 70 -1.26 10.67 -8.31
CA TRP A 70 -1.11 10.99 -9.73
C TRP A 70 -1.55 9.86 -10.66
N VAL A 71 -1.21 8.60 -10.34
CA VAL A 71 -1.65 7.42 -11.10
C VAL A 71 -3.17 7.29 -11.06
N TYR A 72 -3.78 7.54 -9.90
CA TYR A 72 -5.24 7.56 -9.77
C TYR A 72 -5.86 8.65 -10.66
N GLU A 73 -5.39 9.89 -10.58
CA GLU A 73 -5.96 11.02 -11.32
C GLU A 73 -5.76 10.91 -12.84
N THR A 74 -4.61 10.39 -13.27
CA THR A 74 -4.21 10.38 -14.68
C THR A 74 -4.69 9.13 -15.41
N HIS A 75 -4.69 7.99 -14.73
CA HIS A 75 -4.91 6.69 -15.37
C HIS A 75 -6.11 5.94 -14.78
N SER A 76 -6.67 6.36 -13.63
CA SER A 76 -7.69 5.60 -12.90
C SER A 76 -7.26 4.16 -12.55
N LEU A 77 -5.95 3.90 -12.53
CA LEU A 77 -5.36 2.58 -12.30
C LEU A 77 -4.87 2.37 -10.87
N ALA A 78 -4.95 3.39 -10.01
CA ALA A 78 -4.65 3.29 -8.59
C ALA A 78 -5.86 3.70 -7.74
N LEU A 79 -5.82 3.44 -6.44
CA LEU A 79 -6.76 4.02 -5.48
C LEU A 79 -6.29 5.40 -5.04
N PRO A 80 -7.23 6.36 -4.84
CA PRO A 80 -6.86 7.67 -4.32
C PRO A 80 -6.32 7.58 -2.91
N VAL A 81 -5.49 8.55 -2.56
CA VAL A 81 -4.95 8.71 -1.21
C VAL A 81 -5.91 9.58 -0.41
N TRP A 82 -6.44 9.04 0.69
CA TRP A 82 -7.26 9.81 1.64
C TRP A 82 -6.41 10.54 2.68
N ALA A 83 -5.35 9.90 3.17
CA ALA A 83 -4.44 10.49 4.13
C ALA A 83 -3.09 9.77 4.11
N TYR A 84 -2.04 10.47 4.52
CA TYR A 84 -0.70 9.93 4.66
C TYR A 84 0.01 10.54 5.87
N LYS A 85 0.84 9.73 6.54
CA LYS A 85 1.76 10.19 7.58
C LYS A 85 3.01 9.35 7.58
N LEU A 86 4.18 9.99 7.40
CA LEU A 86 5.48 9.32 7.38
C LEU A 86 5.86 8.67 8.72
N GLU A 87 5.52 9.32 9.84
CA GLU A 87 5.84 8.82 11.19
C GLU A 87 4.58 8.74 12.05
N ALA A 88 3.72 7.75 11.77
CA ALA A 88 2.58 7.47 12.63
C ALA A 88 3.04 6.67 13.86
N ILE A 89 2.66 7.12 15.06
CA ILE A 89 2.91 6.37 16.30
C ILE A 89 1.90 5.22 16.38
N LEU A 90 2.40 3.99 16.32
CA LEU A 90 1.57 2.79 16.24
C LEU A 90 1.61 1.95 17.52
N PRO A 91 0.57 1.15 17.79
CA PRO A 91 0.63 0.13 18.84
C PRO A 91 1.77 -0.87 18.59
N ARG A 92 2.48 -1.25 19.65
CA ARG A 92 3.59 -2.24 19.55
C ARG A 92 3.20 -3.53 18.85
N VAL A 93 1.96 -4.01 19.04
CA VAL A 93 1.46 -5.22 18.36
C VAL A 93 1.47 -5.07 16.84
N VAL A 94 1.12 -3.91 16.31
CA VAL A 94 1.12 -3.62 14.87
C VAL A 94 2.56 -3.50 14.36
N THR A 95 3.41 -2.73 15.06
CA THR A 95 4.82 -2.60 14.65
C THR A 95 5.56 -3.93 14.68
N ARG A 96 5.12 -4.91 15.48
CA ARG A 96 5.67 -6.27 15.46
C ARG A 96 5.23 -7.02 14.22
N GLU A 97 3.96 -6.94 13.83
CA GLU A 97 3.43 -7.63 12.64
C GLU A 97 4.06 -7.15 11.33
N VAL A 98 4.40 -5.86 11.25
CA VAL A 98 5.03 -5.23 10.08
C VAL A 98 6.56 -5.37 10.13
N CYS A 99 7.15 -5.68 11.29
CA CYS A 99 8.60 -5.76 11.42
C CYS A 99 9.16 -7.01 10.70
N PRO A 100 10.17 -6.86 9.83
CA PRO A 100 10.78 -7.99 9.13
C PRO A 100 11.54 -8.95 10.05
N ARG A 101 11.78 -8.59 11.33
CA ARG A 101 12.41 -9.49 12.32
C ARG A 101 11.43 -10.28 13.18
N HIS A 102 10.22 -9.77 13.41
CA HIS A 102 9.33 -10.32 14.44
C HIS A 102 7.88 -10.51 13.98
N GLY A 103 7.56 -10.08 12.75
CA GLY A 103 6.22 -10.09 12.21
C GLY A 103 5.90 -11.31 11.36
N TYR A 104 4.71 -11.29 10.77
CA TYR A 104 4.23 -12.33 9.86
C TYR A 104 5.19 -12.61 8.68
N PRO A 105 5.87 -11.62 8.09
CA PRO A 105 6.83 -11.93 7.04
C PRO A 105 8.20 -12.37 7.58
N SER A 106 8.50 -12.26 8.88
CA SER A 106 9.86 -12.48 9.43
C SER A 106 10.45 -13.86 9.17
N GLU A 107 9.61 -14.88 8.99
CA GLU A 107 10.03 -16.22 8.58
C GLU A 107 10.63 -16.26 7.17
N LEU A 108 10.34 -15.25 6.34
CA LEU A 108 10.82 -15.11 4.96
C LEU A 108 12.07 -14.24 4.84
N TRP A 109 12.50 -13.58 5.92
CA TRP A 109 13.69 -12.71 5.94
C TRP A 109 14.84 -13.38 6.66
N THR A 110 16.07 -13.11 6.23
CA THR A 110 17.23 -13.56 7.02
C THR A 110 17.39 -12.65 8.25
N PRO A 111 17.55 -13.18 9.48
CA PRO A 111 17.59 -12.38 10.72
C PRO A 111 18.66 -11.27 10.76
N THR A 112 19.66 -11.35 9.88
CA THR A 112 20.79 -10.43 9.77
C THR A 112 20.65 -9.40 8.65
N SER A 113 19.68 -9.55 7.73
CA SER A 113 19.57 -8.68 6.54
C SER A 113 18.74 -7.43 6.76
N VAL A 114 17.96 -7.35 7.85
CA VAL A 114 16.99 -6.27 8.05
C VAL A 114 17.02 -5.78 9.49
N ASN A 115 16.82 -4.48 9.70
CA ASN A 115 16.76 -3.90 11.05
C ASN A 115 15.40 -4.15 11.71
N CYS A 116 15.39 -4.15 13.04
CA CYS A 116 14.16 -4.24 13.81
C CYS A 116 13.51 -2.86 13.94
N HIS A 117 12.22 -2.75 13.63
CA HIS A 117 11.45 -1.50 13.77
C HIS A 117 10.35 -1.60 14.85
N CYS A 118 10.50 -2.54 15.80
CA CYS A 118 9.50 -2.78 16.83
C CYS A 118 9.36 -1.59 17.78
N GLY A 119 8.15 -1.04 17.87
CA GLY A 119 7.85 0.12 18.70
C GLY A 119 8.28 1.46 18.10
N GLU A 120 8.73 1.48 16.84
CA GLU A 120 9.03 2.70 16.10
C GLU A 120 7.76 3.30 15.48
N ALA A 121 7.85 4.58 15.12
CA ALA A 121 6.86 5.17 14.24
C ALA A 121 7.07 4.62 12.82
N LEU A 122 5.99 4.30 12.11
CA LEU A 122 6.05 3.80 10.74
C LEU A 122 5.16 4.65 9.85
N ALA A 123 5.47 4.63 8.57
CA ALA A 123 4.68 5.35 7.60
C ALA A 123 3.33 4.65 7.40
N THR A 124 2.28 5.46 7.25
CA THR A 124 0.90 5.01 7.17
C THR A 124 0.20 5.75 6.02
N LEU A 125 -0.32 4.98 5.06
CA LEU A 125 -1.05 5.46 3.90
C LEU A 125 -2.49 4.91 3.94
N VAL A 126 -3.47 5.80 3.85
CA VAL A 126 -4.89 5.47 3.96
C VAL A 126 -5.58 5.67 2.61
N MET A 127 -6.37 4.68 2.22
CA MET A 127 -7.05 4.58 0.93
C MET A 127 -8.47 4.05 1.14
N PRO A 128 -9.38 4.26 0.17
CA PRO A 128 -10.67 3.56 0.16
C PRO A 128 -10.49 2.05 0.14
N ILE A 129 -11.36 1.34 0.85
CA ILE A 129 -11.58 -0.08 0.57
C ILE A 129 -12.60 -0.15 -0.59
N ALA A 130 -12.22 -0.68 -1.74
CA ALA A 130 -13.22 -1.12 -2.71
C ALA A 130 -14.03 -2.27 -2.09
N GLU A 131 -15.28 -2.48 -2.52
CA GLU A 131 -16.17 -3.49 -1.94
C GLU A 131 -15.43 -4.82 -1.67
N THR A 132 -15.62 -5.32 -0.46
CA THR A 132 -14.78 -6.31 0.23
C THR A 132 -14.20 -7.36 -0.72
N PRO A 133 -12.86 -7.46 -0.83
CA PRO A 133 -12.25 -8.53 -1.60
C PRO A 133 -12.57 -9.86 -0.91
N ASP A 134 -13.02 -10.84 -1.69
CA ASP A 134 -12.81 -12.22 -1.29
C ASP A 134 -11.29 -12.39 -1.10
N MET A 135 -10.90 -12.82 0.10
CA MET A 135 -9.49 -13.07 0.41
C MET A 135 -8.91 -14.02 -0.64
N LEU A 136 -7.69 -13.72 -1.08
CA LEU A 136 -6.87 -14.55 -1.98
C LEU A 136 -7.22 -14.49 -3.48
N MET A 137 -7.20 -13.29 -4.06
CA MET A 137 -6.67 -13.17 -5.42
C MET A 137 -5.21 -12.71 -5.29
N LEU A 138 -4.37 -13.65 -4.85
CA LEU A 138 -2.95 -13.60 -5.14
C LEU A 138 -2.81 -13.62 -6.65
N ILE A 139 -2.27 -12.53 -7.20
CA ILE A 139 -1.62 -12.49 -8.51
C ILE A 139 -2.49 -13.06 -9.63
N ASP A 140 -3.36 -12.25 -10.21
CA ASP A 140 -3.94 -12.59 -11.52
C ASP A 140 -3.82 -11.38 -12.46
N ASP A 141 -3.02 -11.56 -13.52
CA ASP A 141 -2.95 -10.79 -14.77
C ASP A 141 -2.79 -9.25 -14.70
N GLY A 142 -2.15 -8.73 -13.66
CA GLY A 142 -1.85 -7.28 -13.51
C GLY A 142 -0.78 -6.73 -14.45
N GLU A 143 -0.12 -7.56 -15.26
CA GLU A 143 1.01 -7.18 -16.13
C GLU A 143 0.73 -5.98 -17.07
N PRO A 144 -0.44 -5.89 -17.74
CA PRO A 144 -0.72 -4.79 -18.66
C PRO A 144 -0.95 -3.45 -17.95
N ILE A 145 -1.65 -3.48 -16.80
CA ILE A 145 -1.85 -2.30 -15.94
C ILE A 145 -0.51 -1.86 -15.38
N PHE A 146 0.30 -2.83 -14.95
CA PHE A 146 1.60 -2.60 -14.37
C PHE A 146 2.58 -1.99 -15.36
N GLN A 147 2.74 -2.53 -16.56
CA GLN A 147 3.66 -1.97 -17.56
C GLN A 147 3.25 -0.55 -17.97
N THR A 148 1.94 -0.29 -18.03
CA THR A 148 1.39 1.05 -18.30
C THR A 148 1.75 2.02 -17.18
N VAL A 149 1.51 1.65 -15.92
CA VAL A 149 1.79 2.50 -14.76
C VAL A 149 3.29 2.66 -14.54
N TYR A 150 4.09 1.59 -14.69
CA TYR A 150 5.54 1.61 -14.59
C TYR A 150 6.16 2.62 -15.55
N ASN A 151 5.84 2.50 -16.85
CA ASN A 151 6.38 3.41 -17.87
C ASN A 151 5.91 4.86 -17.61
N ALA A 152 4.66 5.05 -17.20
CA ALA A 152 4.10 6.36 -16.94
C ALA A 152 4.78 7.04 -15.73
N VAL A 153 4.97 6.31 -14.63
CA VAL A 153 5.66 6.77 -13.42
C VAL A 153 7.12 7.07 -13.71
N TYR A 154 7.83 6.15 -14.36
CA TYR A 154 9.24 6.35 -14.70
C TYR A 154 9.43 7.60 -15.55
N ASN A 155 8.64 7.77 -16.61
CA ASN A 155 8.73 8.95 -17.47
C ASN A 155 8.36 10.26 -16.77
N LYS A 156 7.50 10.22 -15.74
CA LYS A 156 7.01 11.41 -15.05
C LYS A 156 7.89 11.83 -13.88
N PHE A 157 8.34 10.87 -13.09
CA PHE A 157 9.02 11.10 -11.80
C PHE A 157 10.48 10.67 -11.81
N ASP A 158 10.95 9.99 -12.86
CA ASP A 158 12.29 9.36 -12.92
C ASP A 158 12.52 8.36 -11.78
N VAL A 159 11.44 7.68 -11.37
CA VAL A 159 11.41 6.67 -10.31
C VAL A 159 10.97 5.34 -10.90
N SER A 160 11.70 4.26 -10.58
CA SER A 160 11.35 2.90 -10.94
C SER A 160 10.47 2.27 -9.85
N LEU A 161 9.40 1.56 -10.25
CA LEU A 161 8.62 0.73 -9.32
C LEU A 161 9.37 -0.56 -9.04
N ASP A 162 9.27 -1.08 -7.81
CA ASP A 162 9.78 -2.42 -7.51
C ASP A 162 8.89 -3.46 -8.20
N LEU A 163 9.50 -4.29 -9.06
CA LEU A 163 8.80 -5.26 -9.90
C LEU A 163 8.48 -6.57 -9.17
N HIS A 164 8.88 -6.73 -7.90
CA HIS A 164 8.57 -7.95 -7.17
C HIS A 164 7.06 -8.12 -7.01
N SER A 165 6.55 -9.28 -7.42
CA SER A 165 5.11 -9.62 -7.40
C SER A 165 4.44 -9.51 -6.03
N ARG A 166 5.23 -9.47 -4.95
CA ARG A 166 4.77 -9.27 -3.57
C ARG A 166 4.54 -7.79 -3.23
N ASN A 167 5.10 -6.87 -3.99
CA ASN A 167 5.06 -5.43 -3.73
C ASN A 167 3.89 -4.73 -4.42
N MET A 168 3.05 -5.51 -5.09
CA MET A 168 1.80 -5.06 -5.67
C MET A 168 0.63 -5.77 -5.03
N ILE A 169 -0.32 -4.98 -4.56
CA ILE A 169 -1.63 -5.49 -4.20
C ILE A 169 -2.59 -4.83 -5.19
N SER A 170 -3.34 -5.63 -5.94
CA SER A 170 -4.46 -5.15 -6.73
C SER A 170 -5.76 -5.42 -5.98
N LEU A 171 -6.68 -4.46 -6.05
CA LEU A 171 -8.02 -4.57 -5.49
C LEU A 171 -9.00 -4.26 -6.63
N GLN A 172 -9.71 -5.29 -7.11
CA GLN A 172 -10.67 -5.20 -8.23
C GLN A 172 -10.07 -4.58 -9.51
N GLY A 173 -8.85 -4.97 -9.89
CA GLY A 173 -8.18 -4.45 -11.09
C GLY A 173 -7.64 -3.02 -10.96
N ARG A 174 -7.60 -2.44 -9.75
CA ARG A 174 -6.87 -1.21 -9.45
C ARG A 174 -5.70 -1.51 -8.53
N LEU A 175 -4.55 -0.89 -8.78
CA LEU A 175 -3.40 -0.98 -7.89
C LEU A 175 -3.76 -0.30 -6.56
N LEU A 176 -3.80 -1.11 -5.50
CA LEU A 176 -3.95 -0.66 -4.12
C LEU A 176 -2.66 0.01 -3.66
N VAL A 177 -1.50 -0.49 -4.10
CA VAL A 177 -0.19 -0.05 -3.62
C VAL A 177 0.82 -0.16 -4.76
N CYS A 178 1.60 0.89 -4.95
CA CYS A 178 2.91 0.82 -5.60
C CYS A 178 3.95 0.80 -4.47
N ASP A 179 4.82 -0.21 -4.43
CA ASP A 179 6.08 -0.08 -3.72
C ASP A 179 7.07 0.60 -4.67
N PHE A 180 7.43 1.82 -4.33
CA PHE A 180 8.41 2.58 -5.08
C PHE A 180 9.73 2.22 -4.39
N GLY A 181 10.38 1.15 -4.88
CA GLY A 181 11.60 0.64 -4.28
C GLY A 181 12.63 1.75 -3.99
N ASP A 182 13.58 1.48 -3.10
CA ASP A 182 14.57 2.46 -2.65
C ASP A 182 15.18 3.24 -3.84
N VAL A 183 15.11 4.57 -3.81
CA VAL A 183 15.69 5.47 -4.83
C VAL A 183 17.20 5.23 -5.05
N ASN A 184 17.88 4.60 -4.09
CA ASN A 184 19.28 4.20 -4.18
C ASN A 184 19.48 2.74 -4.59
N SER A 185 18.42 1.94 -4.70
CA SER A 185 18.50 0.57 -5.18
C SER A 185 18.77 0.59 -6.68
N LYS A 186 20.02 0.32 -7.05
CA LYS A 186 20.29 -0.21 -8.38
C LYS A 186 19.55 -1.53 -8.47
N LEU A 187 18.60 -1.63 -9.39
CA LEU A 187 17.93 -2.85 -9.85
C LEU A 187 18.65 -4.10 -9.36
N VAL A 188 18.13 -4.70 -8.29
CA VAL A 188 18.45 -6.07 -8.00
C VAL A 188 17.41 -6.87 -8.78
N GLU A 189 17.72 -7.15 -10.06
CA GLU A 189 17.05 -8.21 -10.81
C GLU A 189 17.40 -9.56 -10.17
N LEU A 190 16.95 -9.85 -8.95
CA LEU A 190 17.15 -11.19 -8.41
C LEU A 190 15.95 -11.61 -7.56
N TRP A 191 15.58 -12.87 -7.80
CA TRP A 191 14.67 -13.77 -7.07
C TRP A 191 13.20 -13.74 -7.49
#